data_AF-A0A1I2J235-F1
#
_entry.id   AF-A0A1I2J235-F1
#
_cell.length_a   1.000
_cell.length_b   1.000
_cell.length_c   1.000
_cell.angle_alpha   90.00
_cell.angle_beta   90.00
_cell.angle_gamma   90.00
#
_symmetry.space_group_name_H-M   'P 1'
#
loop_
_entity.id
_entity.type
_entity.pdbx_description
1 polymer ?
#
loop_
_entity_poly.entity_id
_entity_poly.type
_entity_poly.pdbx_seq_one_letter_code
_entity_poly.pdbx_strand_id
1 'polypeptide(L)'
;MSSVTSDISRYYNVVVTEDKIEKLAEQLRNESSVEAAFIKTDAEPAVSLTEKEQPPSTTPDFAGRQGYLRPAPEGVDCPLAWAHLGGRGGGVNIIDIEGGAAFFHEDLLQNQDGLAGALQVI
;
A
#
# COMPACT_ATOMS: atom_id res chain seq x y z
N MET A 1 -24.44 10.56 -20.74
CA MET A 1 -23.37 9.54 -20.61
C MET A 1 -23.54 8.90 -19.25
N SER A 2 -23.86 7.60 -19.20
CA SER A 2 -24.00 6.89 -17.92
C SER A 2 -22.61 6.66 -17.34
N SER A 3 -22.34 7.20 -16.16
CA SER A 3 -21.15 6.83 -15.39
C SER A 3 -21.33 5.39 -14.93
N VAL A 4 -20.51 4.47 -15.45
CA VAL A 4 -20.45 3.11 -14.93
C VAL A 4 -19.56 3.19 -13.69
N THR A 5 -20.19 3.25 -12.52
CA THR A 5 -19.46 3.05 -11.26
C THR A 5 -19.13 1.57 -11.13
N SER A 6 -17.85 1.23 -11.04
CA SER A 6 -17.39 -0.15 -10.82
C SER A 6 -17.95 -0.67 -9.50
N ASP A 7 -18.82 -1.68 -9.58
CA ASP A 7 -19.35 -2.37 -8.42
C ASP A 7 -18.39 -3.49 -8.02
N ILE A 8 -17.72 -3.32 -6.88
CA ILE A 8 -16.76 -4.30 -6.36
C ILE A 8 -17.39 -5.67 -6.07
N SER A 9 -18.72 -5.75 -5.96
CA SER A 9 -19.44 -7.03 -5.80
C SER A 9 -19.46 -7.90 -7.06
N ARG A 10 -19.05 -7.35 -8.21
CA ARG A 10 -18.99 -8.06 -9.50
C ARG A 10 -17.64 -8.75 -9.76
N TYR A 11 -16.71 -8.69 -8.82
CA TYR A 11 -15.42 -9.38 -8.91
C TYR A 11 -15.45 -10.66 -8.08
N TYR A 12 -15.01 -11.75 -8.69
CA TYR A 12 -14.96 -13.06 -8.06
C TYR A 12 -13.53 -13.60 -8.10
N ASN A 13 -13.08 -14.18 -6.99
CA ASN A 13 -11.83 -14.94 -6.94
C ASN A 13 -12.15 -16.43 -7.15
N VAL A 14 -11.47 -17.05 -8.12
CA VAL A 14 -11.58 -18.49 -8.37
C VAL A 14 -10.22 -19.12 -8.09
N VAL A 15 -10.17 -20.03 -7.11
CA VAL A 15 -8.94 -20.73 -6.73
C VAL A 15 -8.89 -22.07 -7.45
N VAL A 16 -7.81 -22.31 -8.19
CA VAL A 16 -7.57 -23.56 -8.92
C VAL A 16 -6.11 -24.00 -8.78
N THR A 17 -5.84 -25.24 -9.14
CA THR A 17 -4.47 -25.74 -9.26
C THR A 17 -3.78 -25.11 -10.46
N GLU A 18 -2.45 -24.94 -10.36
CA GLU A 18 -1.64 -24.25 -11.38
C GLU A 18 -1.76 -24.90 -12.76
N ASP A 19 -1.89 -26.23 -12.85
CA ASP A 19 -2.10 -26.95 -14.12
C ASP A 19 -3.42 -26.63 -14.85
N LYS A 20 -4.35 -25.92 -14.20
CA LYS A 20 -5.68 -25.61 -14.73
C LYS A 20 -5.91 -24.11 -14.96
N ILE A 21 -5.02 -23.25 -14.50
CA ILE A 21 -5.28 -21.83 -14.38
C ILE A 21 -5.44 -21.15 -15.74
N GLU A 22 -4.58 -21.47 -16.70
CA GLU A 22 -4.65 -20.90 -18.06
C GLU A 22 -5.92 -21.35 -18.78
N LYS A 23 -6.21 -22.66 -18.71
CA LYS A 23 -7.39 -23.26 -19.35
C LYS A 23 -8.68 -22.65 -18.80
N LEU A 24 -8.80 -22.51 -17.49
CA LEU A 24 -9.99 -21.92 -16.88
C LEU A 24 -10.12 -20.44 -17.25
N ALA A 25 -9.02 -19.67 -17.22
CA ALA A 25 -9.06 -18.26 -17.58
C ALA A 25 -9.51 -18.06 -19.05
N GLU A 26 -9.09 -18.95 -19.97
CA GLU A 26 -9.57 -18.95 -21.35
C GLU A 26 -11.05 -19.27 -21.47
N GLN A 27 -11.53 -20.28 -20.74
CA GLN A 27 -12.95 -20.62 -20.72
C GLN A 27 -13.81 -19.45 -20.21
N LEU A 28 -13.41 -18.84 -19.09
CA LEU A 28 -14.11 -17.68 -18.52
C LEU A 28 -14.14 -16.49 -19.49
N ARG A 29 -13.06 -16.21 -20.22
CA ARG A 29 -13.05 -15.14 -21.23
C ARG A 29 -14.01 -15.38 -22.40
N ASN A 30 -14.39 -16.63 -22.66
CA ASN A 30 -15.35 -16.97 -23.73
C ASN A 30 -16.81 -16.99 -23.24
N GLU A 31 -17.06 -16.85 -21.95
CA GLU A 31 -18.42 -16.81 -21.40
C GLU A 31 -19.05 -15.43 -21.56
N SER A 32 -20.22 -15.36 -22.19
CA SER A 32 -20.93 -14.09 -22.45
C SER A 32 -21.30 -13.29 -21.18
N SER A 33 -21.34 -13.95 -20.03
CA SER A 33 -21.63 -13.34 -18.73
C SER A 33 -20.40 -12.76 -18.04
N VAL A 34 -19.19 -13.04 -18.54
CA VAL A 34 -17.92 -12.61 -17.97
C VAL A 34 -17.36 -11.47 -18.81
N GLU A 35 -17.18 -10.31 -18.18
CA GLU A 35 -16.63 -9.12 -18.86
C GLU A 35 -15.12 -9.26 -19.10
N ALA A 36 -14.40 -9.79 -18.12
CA ALA A 36 -12.96 -10.06 -18.20
C ALA A 36 -12.55 -11.16 -17.22
N ALA A 37 -11.53 -11.93 -17.58
CA ALA A 37 -10.87 -12.87 -16.67
C ALA A 37 -9.36 -12.84 -16.89
N PHE A 38 -8.63 -12.68 -15.79
CA PHE A 38 -7.17 -12.58 -15.75
C PHE A 38 -6.62 -13.42 -14.61
N ILE A 39 -5.37 -13.85 -14.77
CA ILE A 39 -4.62 -14.52 -13.72
C ILE A 39 -4.03 -13.43 -12.84
N LYS A 40 -4.39 -13.44 -11.55
CA LYS A 40 -3.81 -12.53 -10.57
C LYS A 40 -2.41 -13.03 -10.21
N THR A 41 -1.39 -12.23 -10.51
CA THR A 41 -0.03 -12.47 -10.02
C THR A 41 0.10 -12.02 -8.58
N ASP A 42 1.15 -12.50 -7.90
CA ASP A 42 1.50 -11.98 -6.59
C ASP A 42 1.90 -10.50 -6.68
N ALA A 43 1.65 -9.78 -5.58
CA ALA A 43 2.09 -8.41 -5.43
C ALA A 43 3.56 -8.41 -4.97
N GLU A 44 4.39 -7.63 -5.65
CA GLU A 44 5.81 -7.50 -5.34
C GLU A 44 6.13 -6.07 -4.88
N PRO A 45 7.06 -5.88 -3.94
CA PRO A 45 7.47 -4.54 -3.53
C PRO A 45 8.20 -3.81 -4.67
N ALA A 46 7.99 -2.50 -4.78
CA ALA A 46 8.66 -1.67 -5.80
C ALA A 46 10.18 -1.69 -5.67
N VAL A 47 10.70 -1.92 -4.46
CA VAL A 47 12.12 -2.06 -4.16
C VAL A 47 12.31 -3.28 -3.27
N SER A 48 13.19 -4.19 -3.68
CA SER A 48 13.63 -5.31 -2.85
C SER A 48 14.94 -4.94 -2.15
N LEU A 49 14.89 -4.75 -0.84
CA LEU A 49 16.08 -4.49 -0.03
C LEU A 49 16.71 -5.82 0.38
N THR A 50 17.89 -6.11 -0.16
CA THR A 50 18.61 -7.38 0.11
C THR A 50 19.54 -7.30 1.30
N GLU A 51 19.86 -6.09 1.78
CA GLU A 51 20.81 -5.88 2.87
C GLU A 51 20.05 -5.62 4.18
N LYS A 52 20.28 -6.49 5.16
CA LYS A 52 19.84 -6.27 6.54
C LYS A 52 21.03 -5.75 7.33
N GLU A 53 21.10 -4.44 7.50
CA GLU A 53 22.04 -3.85 8.46
C GLU A 53 21.51 -4.07 9.88
N GLN A 54 22.42 -4.30 10.83
CA GLN A 54 22.05 -4.31 12.23
C GLN A 54 21.66 -2.88 12.64
N PRO A 55 20.47 -2.66 13.23
CA PRO A 55 20.07 -1.32 13.64
C PRO A 55 21.04 -0.80 14.72
N PRO A 56 21.36 0.50 14.70
CA PRO A 56 22.19 1.11 15.74
C PRO A 56 21.51 0.96 17.11
N SER A 57 22.30 0.94 18.19
CA SER A 57 21.80 0.81 19.56
C SER A 57 21.00 2.02 20.06
N THR A 58 21.06 3.13 19.33
CA THR A 58 20.35 4.38 19.59
C THR A 58 19.81 4.91 18.28
N THR A 59 18.56 5.36 18.28
CA THR A 59 17.89 5.93 17.11
C THR A 59 18.62 7.21 16.66
N PRO A 60 19.25 7.24 15.48
CA PRO A 60 19.90 8.43 14.96
C PRO A 60 18.87 9.42 14.42
N ASP A 61 19.16 10.72 14.53
CA ASP A 61 18.35 11.75 13.90
C ASP A 61 18.70 11.86 12.40
N PHE A 62 17.72 11.51 11.55
CA PHE A 62 17.83 11.65 10.10
C PHE A 62 16.97 12.78 9.53
N ALA A 63 16.37 13.65 10.35
CA ALA A 63 15.51 14.75 9.88
C ALA A 63 16.23 15.64 8.86
N GLY A 64 17.53 15.90 9.06
CA GLY A 64 18.35 16.67 8.11
C GLY A 64 18.50 16.05 6.72
N ARG A 65 18.17 14.76 6.56
CA ARG A 65 18.21 14.03 5.28
C ARG A 65 16.85 13.97 4.58
N GLN A 66 15.78 14.43 5.23
CA GLN A 66 14.41 14.39 4.70
C GLN A 66 14.14 15.59 3.77
N GLY A 67 14.90 15.66 2.68
CA GLY A 67 14.84 16.79 1.74
C GLY A 67 13.45 17.03 1.14
N TYR A 68 12.67 15.97 0.97
CA TYR A 68 11.31 16.00 0.44
C TYR A 68 10.34 16.88 1.26
N LEU A 69 10.63 17.15 2.53
CA LEU A 69 9.81 18.02 3.39
C LEU A 69 10.03 19.52 3.12
N ARG A 70 11.14 19.91 2.47
CA ARG A 70 11.51 21.32 2.25
C ARG A 70 10.60 22.00 1.22
N PRO A 71 10.62 23.34 1.12
CA PRO A 71 9.96 24.05 0.04
C PRO A 71 10.44 23.62 -1.35
N ALA A 72 9.66 23.97 -2.38
CA ALA A 72 10.08 23.82 -3.76
C ALA A 72 11.37 24.65 -4.04
N PRO A 73 12.26 24.18 -4.93
CA PRO A 73 12.12 23.01 -5.80
C PRO A 73 12.49 21.66 -5.16
N GLU A 74 13.02 21.62 -3.94
CA GLU A 74 13.54 20.39 -3.34
C GLU A 74 12.46 19.46 -2.77
N GLY A 75 11.29 19.99 -2.40
CA GLY A 75 10.22 19.23 -1.77
C GLY A 75 8.84 19.86 -1.89
N VAL A 76 7.95 19.50 -0.96
CA VAL A 76 6.52 19.84 -0.97
C VAL A 76 6.09 20.85 0.11
N ASP A 77 7.04 21.47 0.81
CA ASP A 77 6.81 22.46 1.88
C ASP A 77 5.89 21.97 3.02
N CYS A 78 6.20 20.80 3.59
CA CYS A 78 5.42 20.22 4.68
C CYS A 78 5.31 21.15 5.91
N PRO A 79 6.36 21.87 6.36
CA PRO A 79 6.25 22.78 7.50
C PRO A 79 5.20 23.87 7.30
N LEU A 80 5.07 24.42 6.09
CA LEU A 80 4.02 25.37 5.77
C LEU A 80 2.64 24.72 5.91
N ALA A 81 2.45 23.53 5.35
CA ALA A 81 1.19 22.79 5.46
C ALA A 81 0.80 22.54 6.93
N TRP A 82 1.75 22.11 7.77
CA TRP A 82 1.51 21.79 9.18
C TRP A 82 1.02 22.99 10.03
N ALA A 83 1.25 24.22 9.58
CA ALA A 83 0.76 25.42 10.24
C ALA A 83 -0.76 25.65 10.07
N HIS A 84 -1.39 24.93 9.14
CA HIS A 84 -2.83 25.01 8.88
C HIS A 84 -3.61 23.93 9.64
N LEU A 85 -4.87 24.23 9.99
CA LEU A 85 -5.77 23.25 10.59
C LEU A 85 -5.96 22.06 9.64
N GLY A 86 -5.81 20.84 10.17
CA GLY A 86 -5.85 19.62 9.35
C GLY A 86 -4.57 19.36 8.56
N GLY A 87 -3.63 20.30 8.51
CA GLY A 87 -2.36 20.17 7.77
C GLY A 87 -1.45 19.05 8.28
N ARG A 88 -1.69 18.55 9.50
CA ARG A 88 -1.04 17.37 10.09
C ARG A 88 -1.83 16.07 9.88
N GLY A 89 -2.86 16.07 9.04
CA GLY A 89 -3.70 14.89 8.77
C GLY A 89 -4.93 14.73 9.67
N GLY A 90 -5.27 15.74 10.48
CA GLY A 90 -6.43 15.66 11.38
C GLY A 90 -7.74 15.41 10.63
N GLY A 91 -8.42 14.31 10.93
CA GLY A 91 -9.66 13.89 10.26
C GLY A 91 -9.45 13.13 8.94
N VAL A 92 -8.22 12.72 8.63
CA VAL A 92 -7.87 11.93 7.44
C VAL A 92 -7.43 10.54 7.87
N ASN A 93 -8.02 9.51 7.25
CA ASN A 93 -7.58 8.12 7.42
C ASN A 93 -6.71 7.72 6.23
N ILE A 94 -5.56 7.11 6.52
CA ILE A 94 -4.65 6.57 5.51
C ILE A 94 -4.68 5.03 5.64
N ILE A 95 -4.91 4.35 4.52
CA ILE A 95 -4.84 2.88 4.44
C ILE A 95 -3.63 2.56 3.59
N ASP A 96 -2.60 2.00 4.23
CA ASP A 96 -1.43 1.48 3.53
C ASP A 96 -1.63 -0.01 3.20
N ILE A 97 -1.50 -0.37 1.93
CA ILE A 97 -1.63 -1.75 1.44
C ILE A 97 -0.24 -2.21 1.05
N GLU A 98 0.47 -2.74 2.02
CA GLU A 98 1.86 -3.17 1.91
C GLU A 98 2.10 -4.54 2.56
N GLY A 99 3.33 -5.04 2.47
CA GLY A 99 3.69 -6.39 2.96
C GLY A 99 3.59 -6.53 4.49
N GLY A 100 3.68 -5.44 5.23
CA GLY A 100 3.61 -5.42 6.69
C GLY A 100 4.04 -4.08 7.27
N ALA A 101 3.68 -3.84 8.52
CA ALA A 101 4.09 -2.65 9.26
C ALA A 101 4.68 -3.01 10.62
N ALA A 102 5.66 -2.24 11.07
CA ALA A 102 6.32 -2.40 12.36
C ALA A 102 5.62 -1.55 13.42
N PHE A 103 4.50 -2.05 13.95
CA PHE A 103 3.66 -1.26 14.86
C PHE A 103 4.34 -0.91 16.20
N PHE A 104 5.41 -1.59 16.56
CA PHE A 104 6.17 -1.35 17.79
C PHE A 104 7.37 -0.40 17.61
N HIS A 105 7.60 0.14 16.41
CA HIS A 105 8.66 1.13 16.18
C HIS A 105 8.37 2.40 17.00
N GLU A 106 9.37 2.95 17.68
CA GLU A 106 9.19 4.03 18.66
C GLU A 106 8.51 5.29 18.08
N ASP A 107 8.82 5.62 16.82
CA ASP A 107 8.24 6.76 16.10
C ASP A 107 6.85 6.49 15.51
N LEU A 108 6.38 5.25 15.50
CA LEU A 108 5.10 4.88 14.89
C LEU A 108 4.00 4.61 15.91
N LEU A 109 4.26 4.71 17.22
CA LEU A 109 3.28 4.40 18.28
C LEU A 109 1.99 5.27 18.26
N GLN A 110 1.95 6.32 17.45
CA GLN A 110 0.80 7.22 17.30
C GLN A 110 0.21 7.10 15.88
N ASN A 111 -1.08 7.39 15.75
CA ASN A 111 -1.81 7.37 14.47
C ASN A 111 -1.89 5.97 13.82
N GLN A 112 -1.93 4.92 14.64
CA GLN A 112 -2.17 3.55 14.20
C GLN A 112 -3.58 3.11 14.59
N ASP A 113 -4.38 2.73 13.61
CA ASP A 113 -5.74 2.18 13.83
C ASP A 113 -5.78 0.64 13.64
N GLY A 114 -4.61 0.00 13.54
CA GLY A 114 -4.44 -1.45 13.46
C GLY A 114 -4.13 -1.98 12.06
N LEU A 115 -4.21 -3.31 11.92
CA LEU A 115 -3.84 -4.04 10.70
C LEU A 115 -5.04 -4.75 10.09
N ALA A 116 -5.42 -4.39 8.86
CA ALA A 116 -6.55 -4.98 8.14
C ALA A 116 -6.15 -6.14 7.20
N GLY A 117 -4.85 -6.43 7.09
CA GLY A 117 -4.31 -7.54 6.30
C GLY A 117 -2.87 -7.26 5.84
N ALA A 118 -1.90 -7.85 6.53
CA ALA A 118 -0.48 -7.97 6.17
C ALA A 118 0.23 -8.79 7.26
N LEU A 119 1.56 -8.93 7.23
CA LEU A 119 2.31 -9.46 8.37
C LEU A 119 2.56 -8.36 9.40
N GLN A 120 2.22 -8.60 10.66
CA GLN A 120 2.78 -7.82 11.77
C GLN A 120 4.26 -8.20 11.89
N VAL A 121 5.15 -7.28 11.57
CA VAL A 121 6.58 -7.49 11.78
C VAL A 121 6.91 -7.10 13.23
N ILE A 122 7.70 -7.94 13.89
CA ILE A 122 8.14 -7.78 15.29
C ILE A 122 9.44 -6.99 15.31
#